data_AF-A0A5H2XUI5-F1
#
_entry.id   AF-A0A5H2XUI5-F1
#
_cell.length_a   1.000
_cell.length_b   1.000
_cell.length_c   1.000
_cell.angle_alpha   90.00
_cell.angle_beta   90.00
_cell.angle_gamma   90.00
#
_symmetry.space_group_name_H-M   'P 1'
#
loop_
_entity.id
_entity.type
_entity.pdbx_description
1 polymer ?
#
loop_
_entity_poly.entity_id
_entity_poly.type
_entity_poly.pdbx_seq_one_letter_code
_entity_poly.pdbx_strand_id
1 'polypeptide(L)'
;MKIKYILLLISATLILLSTQLLHSESKSSLTSGKEKTPYHQHAITQPPEALKTTNSPPEKQQSAVEPNSTSTTIPAASPQQIDDVYIPPIGKHTTSTSYQGDLSDYESYQAYGDQQERELKQAFIIAAKDKVKRLQALIERGREQGISEEELKFAESKVNGIMQMSEKLEQELANTK
;
A
#
# COMPACT_ATOMS: atom_id res chain seq x y z
N MET A 1 -13.17 -15.96 48.35
CA MET A 1 -13.19 -17.13 47.44
C MET A 1 -12.96 -16.80 45.95
N LYS A 2 -12.64 -15.56 45.55
CA LYS A 2 -12.56 -15.17 44.11
C LYS A 2 -11.17 -15.27 43.47
N ILE A 3 -10.12 -15.43 44.27
CA ILE A 3 -8.71 -15.43 43.77
C ILE A 3 -8.31 -16.77 43.15
N LYS A 4 -8.94 -17.88 43.57
CA LYS A 4 -8.61 -19.23 43.07
C LYS A 4 -9.03 -19.45 41.60
N TYR A 5 -10.05 -18.74 41.13
CA TYR A 5 -10.54 -18.88 39.75
C TYR A 5 -9.67 -18.17 38.70
N ILE A 6 -8.93 -17.13 39.09
CA ILE A 6 -8.07 -16.38 38.18
C ILE A 6 -6.78 -17.16 37.88
N LEU A 7 -6.22 -17.86 38.88
CA LEU A 7 -5.03 -18.70 38.70
C LEU A 7 -5.29 -19.94 37.81
N LEU A 8 -6.51 -20.49 37.83
CA LEU A 8 -6.86 -21.67 37.03
C LEU A 8 -7.05 -21.33 35.54
N LEU A 9 -7.48 -20.10 35.22
CA LEU A 9 -7.66 -19.65 33.83
C LEU A 9 -6.33 -19.40 33.10
N ILE A 10 -5.28 -18.97 33.80
CA ILE A 10 -3.98 -18.66 33.20
C ILE A 10 -3.20 -19.93 32.81
N SER A 11 -3.37 -21.04 33.55
CA SER A 11 -2.73 -22.31 33.18
C SER A 11 -3.32 -22.97 31.94
N ALA A 12 -4.61 -22.76 31.66
CA ALA A 12 -5.30 -23.40 30.54
C ALA A 12 -4.87 -22.83 29.17
N THR A 13 -4.48 -21.55 29.11
CA THR A 13 -4.02 -20.91 27.87
C THR A 13 -2.57 -21.25 27.51
N LEU A 14 -1.73 -21.57 28.50
CA LEU A 14 -0.31 -21.85 28.26
C LEU A 14 -0.07 -23.21 27.57
N ILE A 15 -1.02 -24.15 27.69
CA ILE A 15 -0.89 -25.50 27.11
C ILE A 15 -1.27 -25.51 25.62
N LEU A 16 -2.10 -24.56 25.15
CA LEU A 16 -2.54 -24.52 23.75
C LEU A 16 -1.53 -23.89 22.77
N LEU A 17 -0.56 -23.10 23.24
CA LEU A 17 0.38 -22.38 22.35
C LEU A 17 1.65 -23.20 22.03
N SER A 18 1.93 -24.27 22.77
CA SER A 18 3.17 -25.06 22.64
C SER A 18 3.16 -26.08 21.50
N THR A 19 2.03 -26.30 20.82
CA THR A 19 1.93 -27.34 19.76
C THR A 19 2.22 -26.83 18.35
N GLN A 20 2.39 -25.52 18.13
CA GLN A 20 2.58 -24.95 16.79
C GLN A 20 4.04 -24.72 16.39
N LEU A 21 5.01 -25.18 17.18
CA LEU A 21 6.44 -24.93 16.92
C LEU A 21 7.28 -26.18 16.65
N LEU A 22 6.66 -27.26 16.20
CA LEU A 22 7.35 -28.41 15.62
C LEU A 22 6.69 -28.71 14.27
N HIS A 23 7.11 -28.03 13.20
CA HIS A 23 7.13 -28.54 11.82
C HIS A 23 7.63 -27.44 10.88
N SER A 24 8.94 -27.38 10.67
CA SER A 24 9.57 -27.02 9.39
C SER A 24 11.09 -27.10 9.52
N GLU A 25 11.62 -28.32 9.43
CA GLU A 25 12.88 -28.52 8.71
C GLU A 25 12.52 -29.07 7.32
N SER A 26 13.00 -28.44 6.25
CA SER A 26 13.61 -29.20 5.16
C SER A 26 14.51 -28.34 4.29
N LYS A 27 15.70 -28.90 4.12
CA LYS A 27 16.88 -28.53 3.34
C LYS A 27 16.60 -28.27 1.85
N SER A 28 17.39 -27.40 1.22
CA SER A 28 18.09 -27.74 -0.03
C SER A 28 19.19 -26.72 -0.34
N SER A 29 20.15 -27.21 -1.11
CA SER A 29 21.54 -26.79 -1.25
C SER A 29 21.86 -26.28 -2.67
N LEU A 30 23.08 -25.74 -2.80
CA LEU A 30 23.95 -25.77 -3.99
C LEU A 30 23.89 -24.65 -5.05
N THR A 31 25.04 -23.95 -5.15
CA THR A 31 25.78 -23.39 -6.30
C THR A 31 25.16 -22.32 -7.22
N SER A 32 25.88 -21.21 -7.37
CA SER A 32 26.15 -20.54 -8.66
C SER A 32 27.31 -19.55 -8.42
N GLY A 33 28.45 -19.52 -9.12
CA GLY A 33 28.66 -19.76 -10.54
C GLY A 33 28.86 -18.41 -11.25
N LYS A 34 30.11 -17.93 -11.33
CA LYS A 34 30.51 -16.76 -12.12
C LYS A 34 30.42 -17.09 -13.62
N GLU A 35 29.77 -16.26 -14.44
CA GLU A 35 30.27 -15.78 -15.76
C GLU A 35 29.32 -14.76 -16.45
N LYS A 36 29.78 -14.18 -17.56
CA LYS A 36 29.60 -12.80 -18.06
C LYS A 36 28.63 -12.67 -19.28
N THR A 37 27.93 -11.51 -19.38
CA THR A 37 27.46 -10.62 -20.51
C THR A 37 27.36 -11.10 -22.00
N PRO A 38 26.71 -10.40 -22.99
CA PRO A 38 25.81 -9.19 -23.03
C PRO A 38 24.62 -9.21 -24.08
N TYR A 39 23.92 -8.05 -24.24
CA TYR A 39 22.94 -7.58 -25.27
C TYR A 39 21.44 -7.84 -25.00
N HIS A 40 20.47 -6.92 -25.19
CA HIS A 40 20.28 -5.97 -26.30
C HIS A 40 19.66 -4.61 -25.91
N GLN A 41 20.06 -3.62 -26.71
CA GLN A 41 19.63 -2.24 -26.79
C GLN A 41 18.71 -2.08 -28.03
N HIS A 42 17.56 -1.44 -27.89
CA HIS A 42 16.72 -1.04 -29.02
C HIS A 42 16.36 0.44 -28.90
N ALA A 43 17.08 1.25 -29.66
CA ALA A 43 16.62 2.55 -30.13
C ALA A 43 15.87 2.35 -31.45
N ILE A 44 14.72 2.99 -31.65
CA ILE A 44 14.10 3.12 -32.98
C ILE A 44 13.49 4.51 -33.14
N THR A 45 14.07 5.25 -34.09
CA THR A 45 13.59 6.48 -34.73
C THR A 45 12.53 6.14 -35.81
N GLN A 46 11.49 6.96 -35.99
CA GLN A 46 10.48 6.87 -37.07
C GLN A 46 11.04 7.28 -38.48
N PRO A 47 10.27 7.31 -39.59
CA PRO A 47 9.51 6.27 -40.33
C PRO A 47 9.88 6.22 -41.85
N PRO A 48 9.32 5.29 -42.67
CA PRO A 48 8.68 5.75 -43.94
C PRO A 48 7.42 4.96 -44.38
N GLU A 49 6.65 5.61 -45.28
CA GLU A 49 5.35 5.22 -45.84
C GLU A 49 5.33 3.98 -46.77
N ALA A 50 4.22 3.22 -46.62
CA ALA A 50 3.36 2.52 -47.59
C ALA A 50 3.92 1.69 -48.77
N LEU A 51 3.71 0.36 -48.70
CA LEU A 51 3.21 -0.46 -49.81
C LEU A 51 2.19 -1.50 -49.32
N LYS A 52 1.06 -1.57 -50.02
CA LYS A 52 -0.08 -2.47 -49.77
C LYS A 52 0.23 -3.90 -50.20
N THR A 53 -0.04 -4.88 -49.33
CA THR A 53 -0.46 -6.23 -49.72
C THR A 53 -1.51 -6.75 -48.75
N THR A 54 -2.65 -7.10 -49.34
CA THR A 54 -3.77 -7.89 -48.85
C THR A 54 -3.40 -8.94 -47.82
N ASN A 55 -4.03 -8.87 -46.64
CA ASN A 55 -4.53 -10.02 -45.88
C ASN A 55 -5.59 -9.53 -44.90
N SER A 56 -6.81 -10.01 -45.09
CA SER A 56 -7.98 -9.72 -44.26
C SER A 56 -7.76 -10.15 -42.81
N PRO A 57 -8.05 -9.30 -41.81
CA PRO A 57 -8.15 -9.71 -40.41
C PRO A 57 -9.46 -10.48 -40.17
N PRO A 58 -9.50 -11.46 -39.25
CA PRO A 58 -10.77 -11.98 -38.77
C PRO A 58 -11.50 -10.88 -37.98
N GLU A 59 -12.59 -10.37 -38.54
CA GLU A 59 -13.58 -9.53 -37.85
C GLU A 59 -14.10 -10.27 -36.62
N LYS A 60 -13.74 -9.80 -35.42
CA LYS A 60 -14.64 -9.95 -34.27
C LYS A 60 -15.73 -8.90 -34.40
N GLN A 61 -16.86 -9.36 -34.93
CA GLN A 61 -18.08 -8.59 -35.06
C GLN A 61 -18.51 -8.02 -33.71
N GLN A 62 -18.55 -6.70 -33.65
CA GLN A 62 -19.17 -5.94 -32.60
C GLN A 62 -20.68 -5.89 -32.92
N SER A 63 -21.46 -6.80 -32.35
CA SER A 63 -22.92 -6.70 -32.39
C SER A 63 -23.36 -5.54 -31.51
N ALA A 64 -23.78 -4.46 -32.16
CA ALA A 64 -24.67 -3.48 -31.56
C ALA A 64 -26.00 -4.19 -31.26
N VAL A 65 -26.31 -4.37 -29.98
CA VAL A 65 -27.65 -4.80 -29.55
C VAL A 65 -28.49 -3.54 -29.39
N GLU A 66 -29.36 -3.33 -30.36
CA GLU A 66 -30.48 -2.41 -30.34
C GLU A 66 -31.42 -2.76 -29.15
N PRO A 67 -31.97 -1.78 -28.41
CA PRO A 67 -32.79 -2.05 -27.24
C PRO A 67 -34.15 -2.62 -27.66
N ASN A 68 -34.27 -3.94 -27.62
CA ASN A 68 -35.56 -4.60 -27.80
C ASN A 68 -36.42 -4.33 -26.55
N SER A 69 -37.36 -3.39 -26.69
CA SER A 69 -38.37 -3.08 -25.68
C SER A 69 -39.39 -4.21 -25.63
N THR A 70 -39.07 -5.28 -24.90
CA THR A 70 -40.05 -6.27 -24.49
C THR A 70 -40.46 -5.94 -23.06
N SER A 71 -41.57 -5.21 -22.92
CA SER A 71 -42.20 -4.93 -21.63
C SER A 71 -42.74 -6.22 -21.03
N THR A 72 -41.88 -6.98 -20.35
CA THR A 72 -42.32 -8.02 -19.42
C THR A 72 -42.75 -7.29 -18.16
N THR A 73 -44.06 -7.10 -18.02
CA THR A 73 -44.70 -6.62 -16.79
C THR A 73 -44.35 -7.57 -15.65
N ILE A 74 -43.36 -7.21 -14.85
CA ILE A 74 -43.10 -7.82 -13.55
C ILE A 74 -44.27 -7.39 -12.65
N PRO A 75 -45.02 -8.30 -12.00
CA PRO A 75 -45.98 -7.91 -10.98
C PRO A 75 -45.24 -7.07 -9.94
N ALA A 76 -45.74 -5.87 -9.68
CA ALA A 76 -45.17 -4.96 -8.69
C ALA A 76 -45.05 -5.70 -7.35
N ALA A 77 -43.83 -6.14 -7.02
CA ALA A 77 -43.51 -6.54 -5.67
C ALA A 77 -43.68 -5.29 -4.81
N SER A 78 -44.58 -5.38 -3.82
CA SER A 78 -44.77 -4.33 -2.82
C SER A 78 -43.41 -3.83 -2.35
N PRO A 79 -43.20 -2.50 -2.21
CA PRO A 79 -41.93 -1.99 -1.72
C PRO A 79 -41.64 -2.64 -0.38
N GLN A 80 -40.63 -3.52 -0.37
CA GLN A 80 -40.06 -4.00 0.89
C GLN A 80 -39.57 -2.75 1.60
N GLN A 81 -40.13 -2.53 2.78
CA GLN A 81 -39.72 -1.46 3.68
C GLN A 81 -38.22 -1.61 3.91
N ILE A 82 -37.43 -0.76 3.25
CA ILE A 82 -36.00 -0.67 3.54
C ILE A 82 -35.96 -0.02 4.92
N ASP A 83 -35.82 -0.84 5.96
CA ASP A 83 -35.52 -0.35 7.30
C ASP A 83 -34.31 0.60 7.19
N ASP A 84 -34.33 1.68 7.96
CA ASP A 84 -33.37 2.79 7.88
C ASP A 84 -31.95 2.30 8.26
N VAL A 85 -31.25 1.70 7.29
CA VAL A 85 -29.89 1.19 7.45
C VAL A 85 -28.97 2.40 7.53
N TYR A 86 -28.50 2.70 8.73
CA TYR A 86 -27.52 3.76 8.96
C TYR A 86 -26.22 3.47 8.18
N ILE A 87 -25.88 4.38 7.26
CA ILE A 87 -24.60 4.40 6.56
C ILE A 87 -23.74 5.52 7.19
N PRO A 88 -22.55 5.20 7.75
CA PRO A 88 -21.69 6.23 8.32
C PRO A 88 -21.24 7.23 7.24
N PRO A 89 -21.10 8.52 7.57
CA PRO A 89 -20.66 9.52 6.61
C PRO A 89 -19.24 9.20 6.12
N ILE A 90 -19.08 9.08 4.80
CA ILE A 90 -17.75 8.93 4.18
C ILE A 90 -17.04 10.28 4.29
N GLY A 91 -15.88 10.30 4.94
CA GLY A 91 -15.04 11.49 5.06
C GLY A 91 -14.59 12.01 3.69
N LYS A 92 -14.51 13.34 3.54
CA LYS A 92 -13.96 13.95 2.33
C LYS A 92 -12.45 13.65 2.25
N HIS A 93 -12.00 13.09 1.12
CA HIS A 93 -10.59 12.97 0.83
C HIS A 93 -10.08 14.28 0.22
N THR A 94 -8.84 14.65 0.54
CA THR A 94 -8.13 15.72 -0.15
C THR A 94 -7.75 15.22 -1.53
N THR A 95 -8.21 15.87 -2.59
CA THR A 95 -7.80 15.55 -3.96
C THR A 95 -6.33 15.88 -4.14
N SER A 96 -5.51 14.91 -4.56
CA SER A 96 -4.15 15.18 -5.01
C SER A 96 -4.18 16.02 -6.28
N THR A 97 -3.26 16.98 -6.39
CA THR A 97 -3.04 17.71 -7.64
C THR A 97 -2.71 16.69 -8.74
N SER A 98 -3.34 16.85 -9.90
CA SER A 98 -3.04 16.06 -11.10
C SER A 98 -2.22 16.91 -12.06
N TYR A 99 -1.33 16.29 -12.84
CA TYR A 99 -0.57 17.01 -13.86
C TYR A 99 -1.51 17.70 -14.86
N GLN A 100 -1.24 18.97 -15.16
CA GLN A 100 -2.06 19.82 -16.04
C GLN A 100 -1.35 20.22 -17.35
N GLY A 101 -0.11 19.76 -17.56
CA GLY A 101 0.66 20.06 -18.77
C GLY A 101 0.33 19.12 -19.93
N ASP A 102 1.05 19.29 -21.04
CA ASP A 102 0.97 18.39 -22.18
C ASP A 102 1.61 17.03 -21.83
N LEU A 103 0.89 15.93 -22.08
CA LEU A 103 1.36 14.57 -21.83
C LEU A 103 2.35 14.07 -22.90
N SER A 104 2.43 14.75 -24.04
CA SER A 104 3.43 14.46 -25.07
C SER A 104 4.80 15.08 -24.75
N ASP A 105 4.85 16.06 -23.82
CA ASP A 105 6.09 16.61 -23.30
C ASP A 105 6.61 15.75 -22.14
N TYR A 106 7.47 14.81 -22.50
CA TYR A 106 8.09 13.87 -21.57
C TYR A 106 8.87 14.57 -20.45
N GLU A 107 9.64 15.60 -20.77
CA GLU A 107 10.51 16.29 -19.81
C GLU A 107 9.67 17.03 -18.75
N SER A 108 8.61 17.72 -19.19
CA SER A 108 7.67 18.39 -18.28
C SER A 108 6.93 17.40 -17.38
N TYR A 109 6.54 16.24 -17.92
CA TYR A 109 5.90 15.20 -17.12
C TYR A 109 6.85 14.57 -16.11
N GLN A 110 8.11 14.32 -16.49
CA GLN A 110 9.12 13.79 -15.58
C GLN A 110 9.42 14.77 -14.44
N ALA A 111 9.61 16.05 -14.75
CA ALA A 111 9.86 17.08 -13.74
C ALA A 111 8.70 17.20 -12.73
N TYR A 112 7.46 17.04 -13.19
CA TYR A 112 6.30 16.95 -12.31
C TYR A 112 6.37 15.74 -11.38
N GLY A 113 6.70 14.55 -11.88
CA GLY A 113 6.88 13.34 -11.08
C GLY A 113 7.92 13.52 -9.97
N ASP A 114 9.08 14.07 -10.33
CA ASP A 114 10.17 14.34 -9.38
C ASP A 114 9.74 15.35 -8.31
N GLN A 115 8.96 16.37 -8.68
CA GLN A 115 8.41 17.34 -7.74
C GLN A 115 7.42 16.68 -6.77
N GLN A 116 6.50 15.85 -7.27
CA GLN A 116 5.55 15.12 -6.42
C GLN A 116 6.26 14.19 -5.43
N GLU A 117 7.33 13.52 -5.87
CA GLU A 117 8.14 12.68 -4.97
C GLU A 117 8.80 13.51 -3.87
N ARG A 118 9.40 14.65 -4.21
CA ARG A 118 10.01 15.55 -3.21
C ARG A 118 8.99 16.04 -2.19
N GLU A 119 7.81 16.47 -2.66
CA GLU A 119 6.73 16.93 -1.79
C GLU A 119 6.25 15.83 -0.84
N LEU A 120 6.10 14.59 -1.34
CA LEU A 120 5.73 13.45 -0.53
C LEU A 120 6.76 13.15 0.56
N LYS A 121 8.05 13.16 0.21
CA LYS A 121 9.14 12.96 1.19
C LYS A 121 9.12 14.04 2.27
N GLN A 122 8.95 15.30 1.87
CA GLN A 122 8.87 16.42 2.80
C GLN A 122 7.66 16.30 3.74
N ALA A 123 6.48 15.95 3.20
CA ALA A 123 5.27 15.75 3.98
C ALA A 123 5.44 14.61 5.01
N PHE A 124 6.08 13.51 4.61
CA PHE A 124 6.41 12.42 5.52
C PHE A 124 7.33 12.89 6.65
N ILE A 125 8.43 13.60 6.34
CA ILE A 125 9.39 14.09 7.34
C ILE A 125 8.69 14.96 8.40
N ILE A 126 7.82 15.87 7.96
CA ILE A 126 7.06 16.75 8.87
C ILE A 126 6.14 15.90 9.78
N ALA A 127 5.35 15.01 9.20
CA ALA A 127 4.45 14.16 9.95
C ALA A 127 5.20 13.21 10.92
N ALA A 128 6.35 12.69 10.49
CA ALA A 128 7.22 11.83 11.29
C ALA A 128 7.74 12.57 12.53
N LYS A 129 8.23 13.81 12.38
CA LYS A 129 8.71 14.64 13.50
C LYS A 129 7.61 14.88 14.53
N ASP A 130 6.40 15.25 14.09
CA ASP A 130 5.26 15.45 14.97
C ASP A 130 4.86 14.16 15.70
N LYS A 131 4.88 13.04 14.97
CA LYS A 131 4.56 11.71 15.53
C LYS A 131 5.60 11.28 16.57
N VAL A 132 6.89 11.45 16.30
CA VAL A 132 7.99 11.11 17.21
C VAL A 132 7.85 11.88 18.51
N LYS A 133 7.64 13.20 18.44
CA LYS A 133 7.42 14.04 19.63
C LYS A 133 6.26 13.53 20.49
N ARG A 134 5.13 13.18 19.87
CA ARG A 134 3.96 12.65 20.58
C ARG A 134 4.24 11.27 21.21
N LEU A 135 4.93 10.39 20.49
CA LEU A 135 5.25 9.05 20.98
C LEU A 135 6.23 9.09 22.15
N GLN A 136 7.24 9.95 22.10
CA GLN A 136 8.18 10.15 23.20
C GLN A 136 7.47 10.60 24.48
N ALA A 137 6.52 11.54 24.37
CA ALA A 137 5.71 11.97 25.51
C ALA A 137 4.83 10.83 26.08
N LEU A 138 4.36 9.92 25.24
CA LEU A 138 3.57 8.76 25.68
C LEU A 138 4.44 7.68 26.33
N ILE A 139 5.64 7.43 25.81
CA ILE A 139 6.62 6.52 26.42
C ILE A 139 6.96 7.02 27.82
N GLU A 140 7.24 8.31 27.96
CA GLU A 140 7.56 8.92 29.25
C GLU A 140 6.41 8.79 30.26
N ARG A 141 5.18 9.08 29.84
CA ARG A 141 4.00 8.83 30.67
C ARG A 141 3.84 7.35 31.00
N GLY A 142 4.10 6.46 30.06
CA GLY A 142 4.02 5.01 30.26
C GLY A 142 5.00 4.53 31.33
N ARG A 143 6.20 5.10 31.36
CA ARG A 143 7.22 4.87 32.38
C ARG A 143 6.75 5.29 33.77
N GLU A 144 6.11 6.45 33.89
CA GLU A 144 5.50 6.90 35.16
C GLU A 144 4.34 6.00 35.62
N GLN A 145 3.65 5.34 34.68
CA GLN A 145 2.51 4.46 34.94
C GLN A 145 2.90 2.99 35.18
N GLY A 146 4.21 2.67 35.15
CA GLY A 146 4.70 1.32 35.43
C GLY A 146 4.54 0.32 34.27
N ILE A 147 4.52 0.80 33.01
CA ILE A 147 4.69 -0.08 31.85
C ILE A 147 6.03 -0.82 31.97
N SER A 148 6.08 -2.09 31.53
CA SER A 148 7.28 -2.91 31.63
C SER A 148 8.44 -2.35 30.79
N GLU A 149 9.66 -2.56 31.24
CA GLU A 149 10.86 -2.11 30.53
C GLU A 149 10.97 -2.72 29.13
N GLU A 150 10.50 -3.96 28.96
CA GLU A 150 10.47 -4.64 27.65
C GLU A 150 9.54 -3.92 26.67
N GLU A 151 8.35 -3.50 27.12
CA GLU A 151 7.39 -2.75 26.31
C GLU A 151 7.88 -1.33 26.00
N LEU A 152 8.53 -0.67 26.97
CA LEU A 152 9.15 0.64 26.75
C LEU A 152 10.26 0.55 25.70
N LYS A 153 11.17 -0.42 25.82
CA LYS A 153 12.21 -0.67 24.80
C LYS A 153 11.63 -0.96 23.43
N PHE A 154 10.57 -1.77 23.38
CA PHE A 154 9.90 -2.05 22.12
C PHE A 154 9.36 -0.76 21.49
N ALA A 155 8.68 0.09 22.27
CA ALA A 155 8.17 1.37 21.80
C ALA A 155 9.29 2.32 21.33
N GLU A 156 10.37 2.42 22.10
CA GLU A 156 11.56 3.20 21.73
C GLU A 156 12.17 2.73 20.41
N SER A 157 12.26 1.41 20.20
CA SER A 157 12.76 0.86 18.92
C SER A 157 11.92 1.29 17.72
N LYS A 158 10.58 1.39 17.91
CA LYS A 158 9.67 1.86 16.86
C LYS A 158 9.84 3.34 16.58
N VAL A 159 9.98 4.16 17.63
CA VAL A 159 10.28 5.59 17.48
C VAL A 159 11.58 5.80 16.73
N ASN A 160 12.63 5.05 17.09
CA ASN A 160 13.92 5.11 16.41
C ASN A 160 13.81 4.75 14.92
N GLY A 161 13.02 3.71 14.57
CA GLY A 161 12.78 3.36 13.17
C GLY A 161 12.13 4.49 12.35
N ILE A 162 11.17 5.22 12.95
CA ILE A 162 10.54 6.39 12.31
C ILE A 162 11.56 7.52 12.12
N MET A 163 12.41 7.77 13.13
CA MET A 163 13.46 8.78 13.04
C MET A 163 14.48 8.46 11.95
N GLN A 164 14.99 7.24 11.91
CA GLN A 164 15.95 6.79 10.90
C GLN A 164 15.41 6.94 9.48
N MET A 165 14.12 6.60 9.27
CA MET A 165 13.49 6.80 7.97
C MET A 165 13.40 8.29 7.61
N SER A 166 13.03 9.14 8.55
CA SER A 166 12.98 10.60 8.34
C SER A 166 14.35 11.16 7.98
N GLU A 167 15.39 10.78 8.71
CA GLU A 167 16.78 11.21 8.46
C GLU A 167 17.28 10.75 7.09
N LYS A 168 16.96 9.51 6.69
CA LYS A 168 17.28 9.00 5.36
C LYS A 168 16.63 9.84 4.26
N LEU A 169 15.35 10.17 4.41
CA LEU A 169 14.64 11.01 3.43
C LEU A 169 15.19 12.44 3.38
N GLU A 170 15.61 13.01 4.52
CA GLU A 170 16.29 14.31 4.56
C GLU A 170 17.60 14.30 3.77
N GLN A 171 18.40 13.23 3.92
CA GLN A 171 19.64 13.05 3.16
C GLN A 171 19.36 12.90 1.66
N GLU A 172 18.36 12.12 1.27
CA GLU A 172 17.96 11.99 -0.14
C GLU A 172 17.57 13.34 -0.74
N LEU A 173 16.78 14.15 -0.04
CA LEU A 173 16.39 15.48 -0.48
C LEU A 173 17.60 16.43 -0.59
N ALA A 174 18.54 16.34 0.35
CA ALA A 174 19.76 17.17 0.34
C ALA A 174 20.71 16.82 -0.82
N ASN A 175 20.72 15.56 -1.25
CA ASN A 175 21.57 15.06 -2.33
C ASN A 175 20.95 15.26 -3.73
N THR A 176 19.65 15.56 -3.82
CA THR A 176 18.93 15.78 -5.08
C THR A 176 19.02 17.26 -5.52
N LYS A 177 20.23 17.84 -5.45
CA LYS A 177 20.47 19.28 -5.66
C LYS A 177 21.23 19.57 -6.94
#